data_AF-A0A2T1CC65-F1
#
_entry.id   AF-A0A2T1CC65-F1
#
_cell.length_a   1.000
_cell.length_b   1.000
_cell.length_c   1.000
_cell.angle_alpha   90.00
_cell.angle_beta   90.00
_cell.angle_gamma   90.00
#
_symmetry.space_group_name_H-M   'P 1'
#
loop_
_entity.id
_entity.type
_entity.pdbx_description
1 polymer ?
#
loop_
_entity_poly.entity_id
_entity_poly.type
_entity_poly.pdbx_seq_one_letter_code
_entity_poly.pdbx_strand_id
1 'polypeptide(L)' 'IRATDGFYYIVTDYTNEKALQQARTAVPDAYVRNFSKGVKIQMGALNDAASAERLAKELQAKGVKPQYYQP' A
#
# COMPACT_ATOMS: atom_id res chain seq x y z
N ILE A 1 3.12 -11.03 -0.40
CA ILE A 1 2.38 -12.05 0.38
C ILE A 1 0.88 -11.86 0.14
N ARG A 2 0.11 -12.95 0.01
CA ARG A 2 -1.34 -12.91 -0.21
C ARG A 2 -2.04 -13.02 1.15
N ALA A 3 -3.02 -12.17 1.41
CA ALA A 3 -3.83 -12.21 2.62
C ALA A 3 -4.91 -13.31 2.56
N THR A 4 -5.49 -13.63 3.72
CA THR A 4 -6.50 -14.67 3.89
C THR A 4 -7.77 -14.41 3.08
N ASP A 5 -8.12 -13.14 2.87
CA ASP A 5 -9.23 -12.70 2.01
C ASP A 5 -8.90 -12.75 0.51
N GLY A 6 -7.70 -13.20 0.15
CA GLY A 6 -7.30 -13.44 -1.23
C GLY A 6 -6.67 -12.26 -1.95
N PHE A 7 -6.45 -11.13 -1.27
CA PHE A 7 -5.83 -9.94 -1.84
C PHE A 7 -4.36 -9.78 -1.42
N TYR A 8 -3.58 -9.13 -2.28
CA TYR A 8 -2.25 -8.60 -2.03
C TYR A 8 -2.40 -7.15 -1.63
N TYR A 9 -2.28 -6.88 -0.33
CA TYR A 9 -2.31 -5.52 0.18
C TYR A 9 -0.94 -4.89 0.01
N ILE A 10 -0.93 -3.71 -0.61
CA ILE A 10 0.27 -2.88 -0.74
C ILE A 10 0.02 -1.67 0.12
N VAL A 11 0.89 -1.47 1.11
CA VAL A 11 0.75 -0.43 2.12
C VAL A 11 2.04 0.34 2.26
N THR A 12 1.99 1.51 2.88
CA THR A 12 3.18 2.19 3.39
C THR A 12 2.90 2.74 4.78
N ASP A 13 3.94 3.09 5.53
CA ASP A 13 3.80 3.55 6.89
C ASP A 13 3.11 4.92 6.94
N TYR A 14 2.13 5.04 7.84
CA TYR A 14 1.50 6.31 8.14
C TYR A 14 2.29 7.04 9.21
N THR A 15 3.04 8.07 8.83
CA THR A 15 3.78 8.92 9.79
C THR A 15 3.05 10.24 10.07
N ASN A 16 2.45 10.85 9.05
CA ASN A 16 1.68 12.08 9.13
C ASN A 16 0.82 12.29 7.86
N GLU A 17 0.04 13.37 7.84
CA GLU A 17 -0.78 13.75 6.68
C GLU A 17 0.03 13.99 5.40
N LYS A 18 1.28 14.48 5.53
CA LYS A 18 2.18 14.68 4.39
C LYS A 18 2.53 13.34 3.72
N ALA A 19 2.73 12.27 4.50
CA ALA A 19 2.94 10.93 3.95
C ALA A 19 1.70 10.44 3.17
N LEU A 20 0.48 10.73 3.67
CA LEU A 20 -0.75 10.42 2.94
C LEU A 20 -0.85 11.23 1.63
N GLN A 21 -0.51 12.52 1.65
CA GLN A 21 -0.50 13.33 0.43
C GLN A 21 0.51 12.82 -0.60
N GLN A 22 1.72 12.45 -0.18
CA GLN A 22 2.72 11.84 -1.06
C GLN A 22 2.25 10.52 -1.65
N ALA A 23 1.64 9.66 -0.82
CA ALA A 23 0.99 8.46 -1.27
C ALA A 23 -0.09 8.77 -2.33
N ARG A 24 -0.94 9.76 -2.10
CA ARG A 24 -2.01 10.16 -3.04
C ARG A 24 -1.49 10.71 -4.37
N THR A 25 -0.32 11.32 -4.40
CA THR A 25 0.35 11.68 -5.66
C THR A 25 0.71 10.45 -6.50
N ALA A 26 1.04 9.34 -5.85
CA ALA A 26 1.39 8.10 -6.52
C ALA A 26 0.16 7.24 -6.86
N VAL A 27 -0.79 7.15 -5.93
CA VAL A 27 -2.07 6.42 -6.04
C VAL A 27 -3.18 7.32 -5.49
N PRO A 28 -4.01 7.93 -6.35
CA PRO A 28 -5.06 8.87 -5.93
C PRO A 28 -6.01 8.31 -4.87
N ASP A 29 -6.35 7.03 -4.98
CA ASP A 29 -7.23 6.30 -4.06
C ASP A 29 -6.54 5.86 -2.76
N ALA A 30 -5.31 6.28 -2.49
CA ALA A 30 -4.63 5.92 -1.24
C ALA A 30 -5.36 6.50 -0.02
N TYR A 31 -5.56 5.65 1.00
CA TYR A 31 -6.25 6.02 2.23
C TYR A 31 -5.62 5.40 3.46
N VAL A 32 -5.78 6.07 4.61
CA VAL A 32 -5.32 5.57 5.90
C VAL A 32 -6.31 4.53 6.40
N ARG A 33 -5.79 3.38 6.81
CA ARG A 33 -6.56 2.28 7.38
C ARG A 33 -5.88 1.79 8.64
N ASN A 34 -6.69 1.51 9.67
CA ASN A 34 -6.20 0.84 10.86
C ASN A 34 -6.14 -0.67 10.60
N PHE A 35 -4.95 -1.24 10.64
CA PHE A 35 -4.74 -2.69 10.55
C PHE A 35 -4.36 -3.25 11.92
N SER A 36 -4.43 -4.58 12.09
CA SER A 36 -4.09 -5.26 13.35
C SER A 36 -2.66 -4.95 13.83
N LYS A 37 -1.73 -4.66 12.91
CA LYS A 37 -0.33 -4.31 13.22
C LYS A 37 -0.07 -2.80 13.17
N GLY A 38 -1.11 -1.98 13.34
CA GLY A 38 -1.03 -0.53 13.39
C GLY A 38 -1.64 0.18 12.17
N VAL A 39 -1.65 1.51 12.24
CA VAL A 39 -2.19 2.38 11.20
C VAL A 39 -1.24 2.44 10.02
N LYS A 40 -1.75 2.16 8.81
CA LYS A 40 -0.97 2.23 7.56
C LYS A 40 -1.76 2.93 6.47
N ILE A 41 -1.06 3.42 5.46
CA ILE A 41 -1.68 3.93 4.24
C ILE A 41 -1.82 2.76 3.28
N GLN A 42 -3.05 2.37 2.94
CA GLN A 42 -3.31 1.39 1.91
C GLN A 42 -3.18 2.06 0.53
N MET A 43 -2.32 1.50 -0.30
CA MET A 43 -2.00 1.94 -1.66
C MET A 43 -2.63 1.05 -2.73
N GLY A 44 -3.09 -0.15 -2.36
CA GLY A 44 -3.73 -1.07 -3.27
C GLY A 44 -4.12 -2.38 -2.59
N ALA A 45 -5.14 -3.02 -3.13
CA ALA A 45 -5.55 -4.38 -2.77
C ALA A 45 -5.85 -5.13 -4.07
N LEU A 46 -4.88 -5.91 -4.55
CA LEU A 46 -4.99 -6.58 -5.85
C LEU A 46 -5.16 -8.07 -5.67
N ASN A 47 -5.90 -8.74 -6.55
CA ASN A 47 -6.17 -10.18 -6.47
C ASN A 47 -5.09 -11.05 -7.15
N ASP A 48 -4.13 -10.42 -7.84
CA ASP A 48 -3.06 -11.07 -8.59
C ASP A 48 -1.67 -10.58 -8.14
N ALA A 49 -0.71 -11.50 -8.10
CA ALA A 49 0.65 -11.24 -7.65
C ALA A 49 1.44 -10.37 -8.62
N ALA A 50 1.28 -10.57 -9.94
CA ALA A 50 2.03 -9.83 -10.94
C ALA A 50 1.62 -8.35 -10.95
N SER A 51 0.32 -8.09 -10.84
CA SER A 51 -0.24 -6.76 -10.71
C SER A 51 0.24 -6.07 -9.43
N ALA A 52 0.30 -6.82 -8.32
CA ALA A 52 0.79 -6.29 -7.05
C ALA A 52 2.28 -5.93 -7.10
N GLU A 53 3.09 -6.75 -7.76
CA GLU A 53 4.51 -6.49 -7.98
C GLU A 53 4.75 -5.27 -8.86
N ARG A 54 3.97 -5.12 -9.94
CA ARG A 54 4.05 -3.92 -10.81
C ARG A 54 3.76 -2.66 -10.02
N LEU A 55 2.66 -2.62 -9.28
CA LEU A 55 2.31 -1.47 -8.46
C LEU A 55 3.39 -1.16 -7.41
N ALA A 56 3.93 -2.19 -6.74
CA ALA A 56 5.03 -1.99 -5.79
C ALA A 56 6.28 -1.37 -6.46
N LYS A 57 6.65 -1.82 -7.67
CA LYS A 57 7.77 -1.25 -8.43
C LYS A 57 7.51 0.20 -8.86
N GLU A 58 6.31 0.49 -9.33
CA GLU A 58 5.90 1.86 -9.70
C GLU A 58 5.94 2.81 -8.49
N LEU A 59 5.47 2.35 -7.33
CA LEU A 59 5.53 3.10 -6.08
C LEU A 59 6.98 3.37 -5.64
N GLN A 60 7.86 2.37 -5.75
CA GLN A 60 9.29 2.55 -5.46
C GLN A 60 9.94 3.57 -6.38
N ALA A 61 9.63 3.55 -7.68
CA ALA A 61 10.13 4.54 -8.64
C ALA A 61 9.66 5.97 -8.32
N LYS A 62 8.49 6.12 -7.68
CA LYS A 62 7.94 7.39 -7.20
C LYS A 62 8.46 7.79 -5.81
N GLY A 63 9.42 7.06 -5.25
CA GLY A 63 10.01 7.35 -3.94
C GLY A 63 9.18 6.90 -2.74
N VAL A 64 8.09 6.15 -2.97
CA VAL A 64 7.32 5.52 -1.89
C VAL A 64 8.03 4.24 -1.45
N LYS A 65 7.93 3.90 -0.17
CA LYS A 65 8.41 2.62 0.37
C LYS A 65 7.23 1.66 0.57
N PRO A 66 6.76 0.95 -0.47
CA PRO A 66 5.66 0.01 -0.34
C PRO A 66 6.10 -1.25 0.42
N GLN A 67 5.16 -1.80 1.17
CA GLN A 67 5.26 -3.04 1.91
C GLN A 67 4.08 -3.92 1.54
N TYR A 68 4.29 -5.23 1.46
CA TYR A 68 3.17 -6.16 1.39
C TYR A 68 2.62 -6.40 2.80
N TYR A 69 1.32 -6.27 2.96
CA TYR A 69 0.64 -6.52 4.22
C TYR A 69 -0.13 -7.84 4.19
N GLN A 70 0.01 -8.60 5.26
CA GLN A 70 -0.84 -9.74 5.57
C GLN A 70 -1.39 -9.53 6.99
N PRO A 71 -2.73 -9.41 7.11
CA PRO A 71 -3.42 -9.30 8.39
C PRO A 71 -3.02 -10.40 9.37
#